data_AF-A0A7X9HL03-F1
#
_entry.id   AF-A0A7X9HL03-F1
#
_cell.length_a   1.000
_cell.length_b   1.000
_cell.length_c   1.000
_cell.angle_alpha   90.00
_cell.angle_beta   90.00
_cell.angle_gamma   90.00
#
_symmetry.space_group_name_H-M   'P 1'
#
loop_
_entity.id
_entity.type
_entity.pdbx_description
1 polymer ?
#
loop_
_entity_poly.entity_id
_entity_poly.type
_entity_poly.pdbx_seq_one_letter_code
_entity_poly.pdbx_strand_id
1 'polypeptide(L)'
;MKMGALVLFSLALVLGCQGGPTGEVGFVLVRAENIYNTNELRDERPIDVDIVGRVTCQVLSAEPPRDVLAERSVDVEPSPSGGFQEVVLPHLPSDCDYLARFVAFRKDAPEVVHQCGVSAFRLRGGEKHWVTIQILYPPAMDPKCEVLCLAQTECAAGSICLAASCDLSAGSDCQKAHCYPQLVGSSCAANPDCASAVTGLSCIASMGGVSFPGGYCSKSCGGASTCPAGSACTGYMIGTSSTRMCAVACESDSDCRGGYTCQPLEQAESPRGCMP
;
A
#
# COMPACT_ATOMS: atom_id res chain seq x y z
N MET A 1 -45.85 -27.45 30.94
CA MET A 1 -44.45 -27.27 31.40
C MET A 1 -43.69 -26.52 30.31
N LYS A 2 -43.38 -25.24 30.51
CA LYS A 2 -42.61 -24.41 29.57
C LYS A 2 -41.16 -24.39 30.05
N MET A 3 -40.25 -25.02 29.31
CA MET A 3 -38.81 -24.88 29.51
C MET A 3 -38.38 -23.53 28.93
N GLY A 4 -38.00 -22.60 29.81
CA GLY A 4 -37.37 -21.34 29.40
C GLY A 4 -35.88 -21.56 29.16
N ALA A 5 -35.44 -21.33 27.93
CA ALA A 5 -34.03 -21.32 27.57
C ALA A 5 -33.38 -20.04 28.11
N LEU A 6 -32.43 -20.21 29.03
CA LEU A 6 -31.61 -19.12 29.56
C LEU A 6 -30.48 -18.84 28.56
N VAL A 7 -30.60 -17.78 27.76
CA VAL A 7 -29.54 -17.35 26.85
C VAL A 7 -28.51 -16.55 27.67
N LEU A 8 -27.36 -17.17 27.95
CA LEU A 8 -26.19 -16.47 28.46
C LEU A 8 -25.58 -15.63 27.33
N PHE A 9 -25.89 -14.33 27.32
CA PHE A 9 -25.13 -13.36 26.54
C PHE A 9 -23.80 -13.12 27.26
N SER A 10 -22.73 -13.77 26.76
CA SER A 10 -21.36 -13.38 27.10
C SER A 10 -21.08 -12.02 26.48
N LEU A 11 -21.30 -10.94 27.23
CA LEU A 11 -20.75 -9.63 26.91
C LEU A 11 -19.22 -9.75 26.98
N ALA A 12 -18.59 -9.95 25.82
CA ALA A 12 -17.18 -9.62 25.68
C ALA A 12 -17.08 -8.10 25.82
N LEU A 13 -16.76 -7.64 27.02
CA LEU A 13 -16.36 -6.25 27.26
C LEU A 13 -15.13 -5.99 26.39
N VAL A 14 -15.35 -5.35 25.25
CA VAL A 14 -14.29 -4.69 24.50
C VAL A 14 -13.77 -3.61 25.43
N LEU A 15 -12.69 -3.92 26.14
CA LEU A 15 -11.95 -2.99 26.98
C LEU A 15 -11.20 -2.05 26.05
N GLY A 16 -11.94 -1.21 25.31
CA GLY A 16 -11.36 -0.05 24.64
C GLY A 16 -10.65 0.78 25.69
N CYS A 17 -9.57 1.44 25.29
CA CYS A 17 -8.72 2.28 26.14
C CYS A 17 -9.54 3.11 27.13
N GLN A 18 -9.71 2.60 28.36
CA GLN A 18 -10.38 3.34 29.40
C GLN A 18 -9.39 4.37 29.89
N GLY A 19 -9.51 5.59 29.36
CA GLY A 19 -8.64 6.72 29.64
C GLY A 19 -8.30 6.77 31.13
N GLY A 20 -7.07 6.35 31.45
CA GLY A 20 -6.53 6.45 32.80
C GLY A 20 -6.55 7.90 33.25
N PRO A 21 -6.46 8.17 34.56
CA PRO A 21 -6.36 9.52 35.07
C PRO A 21 -5.27 10.29 34.31
N THR A 22 -5.52 11.58 34.08
CA THR A 22 -4.80 12.58 33.28
C THR A 22 -3.31 12.80 33.61
N GLY A 23 -2.64 11.83 34.23
CA GLY A 23 -1.19 11.69 34.31
C GLY A 23 -0.60 11.24 32.98
N GLU A 24 -0.66 12.14 32.01
CA GLU A 24 -0.07 12.05 30.69
C GLU A 24 1.45 11.84 30.73
N VAL A 25 1.92 10.59 30.74
CA VAL A 25 3.36 10.32 30.70
C VAL A 25 3.67 9.02 29.95
N GLY A 26 3.22 8.94 28.70
CA GLY A 26 3.83 8.06 27.72
C GLY A 26 4.87 8.84 26.94
N PHE A 27 6.09 8.30 26.81
CA PHE A 27 7.09 8.82 25.89
C PHE A 27 7.46 7.73 24.90
N VAL A 28 7.27 8.03 23.62
CA VAL A 28 7.90 7.26 22.56
C VAL A 28 9.18 7.97 22.21
N LEU A 29 10.29 7.25 22.31
CA LEU A 29 11.55 7.71 21.79
C LEU A 29 11.82 7.10 20.44
N VAL A 30 11.80 7.94 19.41
CA VAL A 30 12.10 7.49 18.07
C VAL A 30 13.57 7.70 17.82
N ARG A 31 14.27 6.63 17.43
CA ARG A 31 15.64 6.72 16.92
C ARG A 31 15.63 6.49 15.41
N ALA A 32 15.89 7.54 14.65
CA ALA A 32 16.24 7.42 13.23
C ALA A 32 17.74 7.14 13.12
N GLU A 33 18.11 5.91 12.75
CA GLU A 33 19.49 5.56 12.45
C GLU A 33 19.74 5.65 10.96
N ASN A 34 20.74 6.43 10.58
CA ASN A 34 21.30 6.37 9.24
C ASN A 34 22.35 5.25 9.24
N ILE A 35 22.09 4.13 8.55
CA ILE A 35 23.05 3.01 8.50
C ILE A 35 24.17 3.37 7.52
N TYR A 36 25.09 4.24 7.95
CA TYR A 36 26.37 4.44 7.31
C TYR A 36 27.37 3.41 7.85
N ASN A 37 27.28 2.16 7.37
CA ASN A 37 28.48 1.33 7.38
C ASN A 37 29.19 1.50 6.02
N THR A 38 30.14 2.43 6.01
CA THR A 38 30.77 3.07 4.83
C THR A 38 31.77 2.21 4.06
N ASN A 39 31.87 0.92 4.35
CA ASN A 39 32.81 0.05 3.65
C ASN A 39 32.17 -0.84 2.57
N GLU A 40 30.84 -1.02 2.54
CA GLU A 40 30.20 -1.96 1.58
C GLU A 40 29.22 -1.29 0.60
N LEU A 41 28.78 -0.05 0.82
CA LEU A 41 27.74 0.61 0.01
C LEU A 41 28.26 1.76 -0.88
N ARG A 42 29.58 1.92 -1.01
CA ARG A 42 30.17 3.10 -1.68
C ARG A 42 29.99 3.15 -3.20
N ASP A 43 29.69 2.04 -3.86
CA ASP A 43 29.76 2.00 -5.33
C ASP A 43 28.41 2.02 -6.06
N GLU A 44 27.27 1.81 -5.40
CA GLU A 44 26.01 1.65 -6.17
C GLU A 44 24.80 2.51 -5.83
N ARG A 45 24.71 3.24 -4.69
CA ARG A 45 23.59 4.17 -4.47
C ARG A 45 23.75 4.89 -3.11
N PRO A 46 24.28 6.12 -3.03
CA PRO A 46 24.16 6.90 -1.80
C PRO A 46 22.69 7.25 -1.57
N ILE A 47 22.22 7.09 -0.33
CA ILE A 47 21.04 7.81 0.15
C ILE A 47 21.29 9.28 -0.15
N ASP A 48 20.50 9.88 -1.03
CA ASP A 48 20.58 11.31 -1.25
C ASP A 48 19.90 12.01 -0.07
N VAL A 49 20.64 12.10 1.03
CA VAL A 49 20.25 12.82 2.24
C VAL A 49 20.00 14.30 1.99
N ASP A 50 20.32 14.81 0.80
CA ASP A 50 19.91 16.14 0.38
C ASP A 50 18.40 16.21 0.02
N ILE A 51 17.75 15.06 -0.23
CA ILE A 51 16.34 14.99 -0.62
C ILE A 51 15.41 14.97 0.59
N VAL A 52 15.72 14.29 1.70
CA VAL A 52 14.81 14.23 2.86
C VAL A 52 15.09 15.39 3.81
N GLY A 53 14.18 16.36 3.84
CA GLY A 53 14.31 17.53 4.72
C GLY A 53 13.61 17.38 6.06
N ARG A 54 12.56 16.56 6.11
CA ARG A 54 11.68 16.45 7.29
C ARG A 54 11.11 15.06 7.43
N VAL A 55 11.00 14.61 8.67
CA VAL A 55 10.33 13.36 9.04
C VAL A 55 9.28 13.66 10.10
N THR A 56 8.09 13.10 9.91
CA THR A 56 6.97 13.20 10.82
C THR A 56 6.72 11.84 11.47
N CYS A 57 6.82 11.80 12.79
CA CYS A 57 6.50 10.66 13.61
C CYS A 57 5.04 10.78 14.02
N GLN A 58 4.22 9.80 13.67
CA GLN A 58 2.83 9.72 14.10
C GLN A 58 2.66 8.52 15.02
N VAL A 59 1.97 8.70 16.14
CA VAL A 59 1.44 7.61 16.96
C VAL A 59 -0.06 7.57 16.76
N LEU A 60 -0.55 6.41 16.33
CA LEU A 60 -1.95 6.17 16.06
C LEU A 60 -2.54 5.22 17.09
N SER A 61 -3.86 5.30 17.31
CA SER A 61 -4.58 4.23 18.00
C SER A 61 -4.42 2.91 17.24
N ALA A 62 -4.29 1.79 17.96
CA ALA A 62 -4.31 0.47 17.33
C ALA A 62 -5.72 0.12 16.81
N GLU A 63 -6.77 0.58 17.50
CA GLU A 63 -8.17 0.34 17.17
C GLU A 63 -8.67 1.29 16.07
N PRO A 64 -9.51 0.84 15.13
CA PRO A 64 -10.19 1.69 14.16
C PRO A 64 -11.29 2.57 14.81
N PRO A 65 -11.45 3.83 14.39
CA PRO A 65 -10.62 4.55 13.42
C PRO A 65 -9.22 4.82 13.98
N ARG A 66 -8.20 4.66 13.13
CA ARG A 66 -6.79 4.86 13.50
C ARG A 66 -6.47 6.34 13.52
N ASP A 67 -6.91 7.01 14.56
CA ASP A 67 -6.70 8.44 14.74
C ASP A 67 -5.25 8.71 15.13
N VAL A 68 -4.68 9.80 14.61
CA VAL A 68 -3.36 10.27 15.02
C VAL A 68 -3.51 10.91 16.40
N LEU A 69 -2.98 10.22 17.42
CA LEU A 69 -3.07 10.63 18.82
C LEU A 69 -1.94 11.59 19.20
N ALA A 70 -0.77 11.42 18.59
CA ALA A 70 0.35 12.33 18.75
C ALA A 70 1.15 12.40 17.45
N GLU A 71 1.65 13.60 17.14
CA GLU A 71 2.50 13.83 15.99
C GLU A 71 3.65 14.77 16.35
N ARG A 72 4.84 14.47 15.83
CA ARG A 72 5.97 15.39 15.89
C ARG A 72 6.79 15.31 14.62
N SER A 73 7.02 16.47 14.02
CA SER A 73 7.92 16.62 12.89
C SER A 73 9.30 17.04 13.37
N VAL A 74 10.32 16.50 12.71
CA VAL A 74 11.73 16.77 12.96
C VAL A 74 12.42 16.95 11.62
N ASP A 75 13.18 18.03 11.50
CA ASP A 75 13.97 18.29 10.29
C ASP A 75 15.22 17.38 10.32
N VAL A 76 15.45 16.66 9.24
CA VAL A 76 16.56 15.69 9.17
C VAL A 76 17.82 16.41 8.77
N GLU A 77 18.72 16.64 9.72
CA GLU A 77 20.06 17.14 9.43
C GLU A 77 20.98 15.98 9.02
N PRO A 78 21.62 16.06 7.84
CA PRO A 78 22.61 15.06 7.44
C PRO A 78 23.82 15.13 8.38
N SER A 79 24.09 14.03 9.09
CA SER A 79 25.28 13.89 9.92
C SER A 79 26.29 12.95 9.26
N PRO A 80 27.54 13.40 9.00
CA PRO A 80 28.55 12.57 8.35
C PRO A 80 28.99 11.34 9.16
N SER A 81 28.72 11.30 10.46
CA SER A 81 29.03 10.16 11.34
C SER A 81 27.86 9.20 11.56
N GLY A 82 26.73 9.42 10.88
CA GLY A 82 25.44 8.94 11.37
C GLY A 82 24.99 9.79 12.54
N GLY A 83 23.76 10.29 12.46
CA GLY A 83 23.10 11.03 13.52
C GLY A 83 21.95 10.20 14.06
N PHE A 84 21.61 10.41 15.32
CA PHE A 84 20.31 10.02 15.86
C PHE A 84 19.58 11.31 16.25
N GLN A 85 18.31 11.39 15.90
CA GLN A 85 17.44 12.43 16.40
C GLN A 85 16.38 11.79 17.27
N GLU A 86 16.29 12.29 18.48
CA GLU A 86 15.36 11.86 19.50
C GLU A 86 14.05 12.64 19.33
N VAL A 87 12.96 11.93 19.05
CA VAL A 87 11.62 12.52 19.00
C VAL A 87 10.86 12.06 20.22
N VAL A 88 10.37 13.01 21.01
CA VAL A 88 9.56 12.76 22.21
C VAL A 88 8.11 13.12 21.91
N LEU A 89 7.22 12.14 22.02
CA LEU A 89 5.77 12.31 21.90
C LEU A 89 5.12 12.22 23.29
N PRO A 90 4.83 13.34 23.96
CA PRO A 90 4.17 13.34 25.26
C PRO A 90 2.65 13.11 25.11
N HIS A 91 1.97 12.92 26.25
CA HIS A 91 0.50 12.93 26.34
C HIS A 91 -0.22 11.74 25.70
N LEU A 92 0.46 10.60 25.57
CA LEU A 92 -0.20 9.34 25.18
C LEU A 92 -0.87 8.67 26.40
N PRO A 93 -2.13 8.20 26.30
CA PRO A 93 -2.78 7.40 27.33
C PRO A 93 -1.96 6.17 27.75
N SER A 94 -2.00 5.78 29.01
CA SER A 94 -1.40 4.52 29.45
C SER A 94 -2.28 3.32 29.11
N ASP A 95 -1.65 2.15 29.10
CA ASP A 95 -2.25 0.82 28.97
C ASP A 95 -3.01 0.57 27.65
N CYS A 96 -2.64 1.33 26.63
CA CYS A 96 -3.17 1.29 25.28
C CYS A 96 -2.18 0.70 24.29
N ASP A 97 -2.72 0.03 23.26
CA ASP A 97 -1.96 -0.42 22.11
C ASP A 97 -1.89 0.69 21.06
N TYR A 98 -0.69 0.91 20.54
CA TYR A 98 -0.33 2.00 19.64
C TYR A 98 0.35 1.48 18.39
N LEU A 99 0.28 2.30 17.34
CA LEU A 99 1.03 2.11 16.10
C LEU A 99 1.91 3.34 15.89
N ALA A 100 3.23 3.16 15.76
CA ALA A 100 4.11 4.24 15.29
C ALA A 100 4.22 4.20 13.77
N ARG A 101 4.13 5.35 13.10
CA ARG A 101 4.29 5.53 11.65
C ARG A 101 5.25 6.67 11.35
N PHE A 102 6.02 6.52 10.28
CA PHE A 102 6.93 7.55 9.77
C PHE A 102 6.50 8.04 8.42
N VAL A 103 6.52 9.36 8.25
CA VAL A 103 6.29 10.01 6.97
C VAL A 103 7.49 10.92 6.72
N ALA A 104 8.30 10.59 5.72
CA ALA A 104 9.42 11.41 5.30
C ALA A 104 8.99 12.29 4.13
N PHE A 105 9.39 13.55 4.20
CA PHE A 105 9.08 14.59 3.23
C PHE A 105 10.34 15.08 2.54
N ARG A 106 10.18 15.52 1.30
CA ARG A 106 11.26 16.12 0.55
C ARG A 106 11.67 17.46 1.18
N LYS A 107 12.94 17.83 1.01
CA LYS A 107 13.52 19.10 1.47
C LYS A 107 13.02 20.27 0.63
N ASP A 108 12.79 20.01 -0.66
CA ASP A 108 12.40 20.99 -1.67
C ASP A 108 10.89 20.99 -1.99
N ALA A 109 10.14 19.99 -1.50
CA ALA A 109 8.70 19.88 -1.74
C ALA A 109 7.97 19.23 -0.55
N PRO A 110 6.69 19.55 -0.29
CA PRO A 110 5.89 18.89 0.74
C PRO A 110 5.44 17.46 0.35
N GLU A 111 6.06 16.87 -0.67
CA GLU A 111 5.76 15.53 -1.14
C GLU A 111 6.33 14.49 -0.17
N VAL A 112 5.51 13.48 0.14
CA VAL A 112 5.95 12.31 0.90
C VAL A 112 6.84 11.48 0.01
N VAL A 113 8.13 11.43 0.33
CA VAL A 113 9.11 10.58 -0.35
C VAL A 113 9.16 9.17 0.24
N HIS A 114 8.74 9.02 1.49
CA HIS A 114 8.81 7.74 2.16
C HIS A 114 7.76 7.59 3.25
N GLN A 115 7.15 6.42 3.34
CA GLN A 115 6.33 6.04 4.48
C GLN A 115 6.81 4.70 5.01
N CYS A 116 7.51 4.72 6.13
CA CYS A 116 8.17 3.53 6.66
C CYS A 116 7.56 3.09 7.99
N GLY A 117 7.54 1.77 8.18
CA GLY A 117 7.40 1.07 9.46
C GLY A 117 6.11 1.35 10.23
N VAL A 118 5.26 0.33 10.37
CA VAL A 118 4.26 0.34 11.45
C VAL A 118 4.74 -0.62 12.53
N SER A 119 5.21 -0.08 13.65
CA SER A 119 5.55 -0.88 14.83
C SER A 119 4.43 -0.76 15.84
N ALA A 120 3.85 -1.91 16.21
CA ALA A 120 2.89 -1.98 17.29
C ALA A 120 3.62 -2.03 18.64
N PHE A 121 3.16 -1.26 19.61
CA PHE A 121 3.69 -1.28 20.97
C PHE A 121 2.59 -0.90 21.96
N ARG A 122 2.77 -1.30 23.22
CA ARG A 122 1.87 -0.93 24.31
C ARG A 122 2.61 -0.06 25.29
N LEU A 123 2.05 1.09 25.67
CA LEU A 123 2.63 1.92 26.73
C LEU A 123 1.98 1.57 28.05
N ARG A 124 2.76 1.44 29.12
CA ARG A 124 2.23 1.45 30.49
C ARG A 124 2.51 2.80 31.14
N GLY A 125 1.73 3.17 32.15
CA GLY A 125 1.83 4.48 32.79
C GLY A 125 3.22 4.75 33.35
N GLY A 126 3.86 5.84 32.90
CA GLY A 126 5.19 6.24 33.33
C GLY A 126 6.35 5.47 32.67
N GLU A 127 6.08 4.56 31.74
CA GLU A 127 7.12 3.87 30.96
C GLU A 127 7.62 4.73 29.79
N LYS A 128 8.93 4.70 29.56
CA LYS A 128 9.56 5.19 28.33
C LYS A 128 9.72 4.01 27.38
N HIS A 129 9.12 4.08 26.20
CA HIS A 129 9.32 3.09 25.16
C HIS A 129 10.24 3.61 24.08
N TRP A 130 11.28 2.84 23.79
CA TRP A 130 12.18 3.10 22.68
C TRP A 130 11.65 2.38 21.45
N VAL A 131 11.36 3.16 20.41
CA VAL A 131 10.99 2.65 19.11
C VAL A 131 12.12 3.05 18.17
N THR A 132 13.02 2.11 17.90
CA THR A 132 14.10 2.34 16.94
C THR A 132 13.55 2.07 15.54
N ILE A 133 13.67 3.06 14.66
CA ILE A 133 13.15 2.97 13.30
C ILE A 133 14.30 3.30 12.38
N GLN A 134 14.80 2.26 11.76
CA GLN A 134 15.90 2.37 10.82
C GLN A 134 15.35 2.94 9.52
N ILE A 135 15.79 4.14 9.17
CA ILE A 135 15.49 4.74 7.87
C ILE A 135 16.51 4.15 6.90
N LEU A 136 16.20 2.94 6.43
CA LEU A 136 16.94 2.33 5.35
C LEU A 136 16.45 2.93 4.03
N TYR A 137 17.37 3.27 3.11
CA TYR A 137 16.95 3.22 1.72
C TYR A 137 16.65 1.74 1.44
N PRO A 138 15.48 1.40 0.90
CA PRO A 138 15.43 0.17 0.14
C PRO A 138 16.52 0.29 -0.94
N PRO A 139 17.42 -0.70 -1.15
CA PRO A 139 18.02 -0.83 -2.46
C PRO A 139 16.91 -0.68 -3.51
N ALA A 140 17.20 -0.16 -4.70
CA ALA A 140 16.18 0.06 -5.75
C ALA A 140 15.43 -1.22 -6.20
N MET A 141 15.72 -2.36 -5.56
CA MET A 141 15.07 -3.66 -5.70
C MET A 141 14.72 -4.30 -4.34
N ASP A 142 14.62 -3.55 -3.23
CA ASP A 142 14.15 -4.11 -1.95
C ASP A 142 12.62 -4.28 -1.95
N PRO A 143 12.09 -5.51 -1.92
CA PRO A 143 10.65 -5.77 -1.88
C PRO A 143 9.98 -5.33 -0.57
N LYS A 144 10.71 -4.74 0.39
CA LYS A 144 10.19 -4.40 1.73
C LYS A 144 9.75 -2.93 1.91
N CYS A 145 9.98 -2.06 0.93
CA CYS A 145 9.59 -0.65 1.00
C CYS A 145 8.56 -0.28 -0.07
N GLU A 146 7.51 -1.09 -0.17
CA GLU A 146 6.44 -0.90 -1.13
C GLU A 146 5.21 -0.27 -0.45
N VAL A 147 4.43 0.52 -1.18
CA VAL A 147 3.19 1.13 -0.68
C VAL A 147 2.21 0.02 -0.37
N LEU A 148 2.11 -0.30 0.91
CA LEU A 148 1.26 -1.36 1.45
C LEU A 148 -0.17 -0.85 1.65
N CYS A 149 -1.16 -1.56 1.11
CA CYS A 149 -2.58 -1.25 1.15
C CYS A 149 -3.42 -2.34 1.83
N LEU A 150 -4.47 -1.91 2.53
CA LEU A 150 -5.55 -2.77 3.04
C LEU A 150 -6.82 -2.67 2.19
N ALA A 151 -6.98 -1.57 1.46
CA ALA A 151 -8.10 -1.31 0.58
C ALA A 151 -7.65 -0.54 -0.67
N GLN A 152 -8.43 -0.65 -1.74
CA GLN A 152 -8.18 0.02 -3.02
C GLN A 152 -8.05 1.56 -2.88
N THR A 153 -8.76 2.16 -1.93
CA THR A 153 -8.72 3.61 -1.65
C THR A 153 -7.39 4.08 -1.06
N GLU A 154 -6.55 3.17 -0.57
CA GLU A 154 -5.21 3.49 -0.05
C GLU A 154 -4.16 3.55 -1.17
N CYS A 155 -4.49 3.12 -2.39
CA CYS A 155 -3.63 3.21 -3.54
C CYS A 155 -3.87 4.50 -4.32
N ALA A 156 -2.81 5.06 -4.92
CA ALA A 156 -2.93 6.17 -5.86
C ALA A 156 -3.83 5.80 -7.05
N ALA A 157 -4.43 6.81 -7.68
CA ALA A 157 -5.23 6.61 -8.89
C ALA A 157 -4.42 5.84 -9.95
N GLY A 158 -5.00 4.78 -10.50
CA GLY A 158 -4.31 3.89 -11.43
C GLY A 158 -3.41 2.84 -10.79
N SER A 159 -3.42 2.66 -9.47
CA SER A 159 -2.81 1.51 -8.78
C SER A 159 -3.88 0.61 -8.17
N ILE A 160 -3.62 -0.69 -8.04
CA ILE A 160 -4.54 -1.69 -7.48
C ILE A 160 -4.00 -2.28 -6.19
N CYS A 161 -4.88 -2.43 -5.21
CA CYS A 161 -4.58 -3.16 -4.00
C CYS A 161 -4.89 -4.65 -4.21
N LEU A 162 -3.87 -5.52 -4.19
CA LEU A 162 -4.06 -6.97 -4.37
C LEU A 162 -4.51 -7.71 -3.11
N ALA A 163 -4.81 -7.01 -2.01
CA ALA A 163 -5.35 -7.64 -0.81
C ALA A 163 -6.76 -8.15 -1.13
N ALA A 164 -6.87 -9.45 -1.40
CA ALA A 164 -8.14 -10.11 -1.64
C ALA A 164 -8.99 -10.02 -0.36
N SER A 165 -9.91 -9.05 -0.32
CA SER A 165 -10.98 -8.93 0.68
C SER A 165 -10.50 -9.20 2.13
N CYS A 166 -9.75 -8.27 2.68
CA CYS A 166 -9.32 -8.36 4.06
C CYS A 166 -10.48 -8.02 5.02
N ASP A 167 -11.12 -9.05 5.58
CA ASP A 167 -12.08 -8.87 6.67
C ASP A 167 -11.31 -8.67 7.99
N LEU A 168 -11.09 -7.40 8.33
CA LEU A 168 -10.37 -6.99 9.54
C LEU A 168 -11.10 -7.37 10.84
N SER A 169 -12.36 -7.82 10.78
CA SER A 169 -13.11 -8.28 11.95
C SER A 169 -12.73 -9.70 12.39
N ALA A 170 -12.05 -10.47 11.53
CA ALA A 170 -11.68 -11.86 11.80
C ALA A 170 -10.37 -12.03 12.58
N GLY A 171 -9.66 -10.94 12.91
CA GLY A 171 -8.56 -10.93 13.88
C GLY A 171 -7.46 -11.96 13.64
N SER A 172 -6.51 -11.68 12.73
CA SER A 172 -5.04 -11.68 13.00
C SER A 172 -4.15 -11.75 11.76
N ASP A 173 -4.62 -12.09 10.56
CA ASP A 173 -3.72 -12.29 9.40
C ASP A 173 -4.03 -11.40 8.18
N CYS A 174 -4.39 -10.14 8.40
CA CYS A 174 -4.41 -9.17 7.31
C CYS A 174 -3.00 -8.62 7.05
N GLN A 175 -2.26 -9.35 6.22
CA GLN A 175 -1.04 -8.82 5.61
C GLN A 175 -1.46 -7.73 4.62
N LYS A 176 -0.92 -6.53 4.79
CA LYS A 176 -1.10 -5.48 3.78
C LYS A 176 -0.55 -5.99 2.46
N ALA A 177 -1.30 -5.83 1.37
CA ALA A 177 -0.81 -6.16 0.04
C ALA A 177 -0.12 -4.94 -0.56
N HIS A 178 0.56 -5.12 -1.67
CA HIS A 178 1.22 -4.00 -2.33
C HIS A 178 0.23 -3.31 -3.29
N CYS A 179 0.34 -1.98 -3.38
CA CYS A 179 -0.26 -1.22 -4.46
C CYS A 179 0.55 -1.46 -5.74
N TYR A 180 0.01 -2.24 -6.67
CA TYR A 180 0.63 -2.41 -7.97
C TYR A 180 0.10 -1.35 -8.92
N PRO A 181 0.93 -0.73 -9.78
CA PRO A 181 0.38 0.04 -10.88
C PRO A 181 -0.60 -0.84 -11.68
N GLN A 182 -1.67 -0.24 -12.21
CA GLN A 182 -2.61 -0.93 -13.08
C GLN A 182 -1.86 -1.31 -14.35
N LEU A 183 -1.33 -2.54 -14.37
CA LEU A 183 -0.55 -3.03 -15.49
C LEU A 183 -1.43 -3.45 -16.67
N VAL A 184 -2.75 -3.58 -16.50
CA VAL A 184 -3.64 -3.83 -17.64
C VAL A 184 -3.40 -2.75 -18.70
N GLY A 185 -3.18 -3.16 -19.95
CA GLY A 185 -2.89 -2.28 -21.09
C GLY A 185 -1.50 -1.65 -21.16
N SER A 186 -0.64 -1.91 -20.17
CA SER A 186 0.78 -1.60 -20.29
C SER A 186 1.44 -2.37 -21.43
N SER A 187 2.44 -1.77 -22.05
CA SER A 187 3.30 -2.44 -23.03
C SER A 187 4.12 -3.54 -22.38
N CYS A 188 4.39 -4.61 -23.12
CA CYS A 188 5.22 -5.70 -22.65
C CYS A 188 5.90 -6.42 -23.83
N ALA A 189 7.09 -6.97 -23.57
CA ALA A 189 7.77 -7.90 -24.46
C ALA A 189 7.57 -9.35 -24.01
N ALA A 190 7.40 -9.59 -22.70
CA ALA A 190 7.20 -10.91 -22.11
C ALA A 190 6.35 -10.85 -20.82
N ASN A 191 5.91 -12.02 -20.33
CA ASN A 191 5.09 -12.14 -19.11
C ASN A 191 5.69 -11.46 -17.85
N PRO A 192 7.02 -11.50 -17.61
CA PRO A 192 7.61 -10.81 -16.45
C PRO A 192 7.34 -9.30 -16.42
N ASP A 193 7.20 -8.65 -17.58
CA ASP A 193 6.92 -7.21 -17.67
C ASP A 193 5.54 -6.85 -17.12
N CYS A 194 4.62 -7.83 -17.06
CA CYS A 194 3.28 -7.68 -16.51
C CYS A 194 3.20 -8.01 -15.01
N ALA A 195 4.35 -8.25 -14.36
CA ALA A 195 4.43 -8.78 -13.00
C ALA A 195 3.54 -10.02 -12.81
N SER A 196 3.57 -10.94 -13.80
CA SER A 196 2.63 -12.07 -13.90
C SER A 196 2.55 -12.94 -12.65
N ALA A 197 3.66 -13.08 -11.92
CA ALA A 197 3.74 -13.84 -10.67
C ALA A 197 2.84 -13.28 -9.56
N VAL A 198 2.54 -11.98 -9.62
CA VAL A 198 1.77 -11.28 -8.58
C VAL A 198 0.39 -10.88 -9.10
N THR A 199 0.30 -10.33 -10.31
CA THR A 199 -0.95 -9.78 -10.86
C THR A 199 -1.81 -10.81 -11.58
N GLY A 200 -1.22 -11.96 -11.95
CA GLY A 200 -1.84 -12.94 -12.85
C GLY A 200 -2.03 -12.43 -14.29
N LEU A 201 -1.47 -11.27 -14.64
CA LEU A 201 -1.47 -10.74 -16.00
C LEU A 201 -0.45 -11.47 -16.87
N SER A 202 -0.76 -11.63 -18.14
CA SER A 202 0.12 -12.20 -19.17
C SER A 202 0.32 -11.18 -20.27
N CYS A 203 1.49 -11.24 -20.92
CA CYS A 203 1.78 -10.38 -22.06
C CYS A 203 1.15 -10.95 -23.33
N ILE A 204 0.26 -10.19 -23.95
CA ILE A 204 -0.40 -10.56 -25.20
C ILE A 204 0.26 -9.81 -26.36
N ALA A 205 0.89 -10.54 -27.28
CA ALA A 205 1.38 -9.98 -28.54
C ALA A 205 0.32 -10.08 -29.67
N SER A 206 -0.52 -11.12 -29.63
CA SER A 206 -1.61 -11.33 -30.58
C SER A 206 -2.71 -12.20 -29.97
N MET A 207 -3.97 -11.92 -30.30
CA MET A 207 -5.12 -12.72 -29.89
C MET A 207 -6.23 -12.60 -30.94
N GLY A 208 -6.81 -13.72 -31.36
CA GLY A 208 -7.97 -13.68 -32.28
C GLY A 208 -7.69 -13.05 -33.64
N GLY A 209 -6.44 -13.10 -34.11
CA GLY A 209 -6.03 -12.40 -35.34
C GLY A 209 -5.80 -10.89 -35.17
N VAL A 210 -6.03 -10.34 -33.98
CA VAL A 210 -5.67 -8.97 -33.61
C VAL A 210 -4.24 -8.95 -33.08
N SER A 211 -3.40 -8.06 -33.61
CA SER A 211 -2.05 -7.81 -33.11
C SER A 211 -2.08 -6.67 -32.10
N PHE A 212 -1.28 -6.78 -31.03
CA PHE A 212 -1.15 -5.77 -29.98
C PHE A 212 0.24 -5.12 -30.09
N PRO A 213 0.36 -3.93 -30.73
CA PRO A 213 1.64 -3.29 -30.95
C PRO A 213 2.39 -2.98 -29.65
N GLY A 214 3.60 -3.54 -29.52
CA GLY A 214 4.41 -3.43 -28.29
C GLY A 214 3.85 -4.21 -27.10
N GLY A 215 3.00 -5.21 -27.36
CA GLY A 215 2.38 -6.08 -26.36
C GLY A 215 1.32 -5.39 -25.51
N TYR A 216 0.52 -6.21 -24.83
CA TYR A 216 -0.54 -5.74 -23.94
C TYR A 216 -0.65 -6.65 -22.73
N CYS A 217 -0.34 -6.12 -21.55
CA CYS A 217 -0.55 -6.85 -20.30
C CYS A 217 -2.04 -6.99 -20.01
N SER A 218 -2.53 -8.21 -19.88
CA SER A 218 -3.94 -8.50 -19.58
C SER A 218 -4.11 -9.91 -18.99
N LYS A 219 -5.26 -10.21 -18.41
CA LYS A 219 -5.60 -11.55 -17.91
C LYS A 219 -6.95 -11.99 -18.43
N SER A 220 -7.19 -13.29 -18.39
CA SER A 220 -8.51 -13.84 -18.68
C SER A 220 -9.53 -13.42 -17.63
N CYS A 221 -10.76 -13.14 -18.09
CA CYS A 221 -11.85 -12.68 -17.24
C CYS A 221 -13.16 -13.41 -17.58
N GLY A 222 -14.14 -13.31 -16.67
CA GLY A 222 -15.39 -14.07 -16.74
C GLY A 222 -15.43 -15.20 -15.71
N GLY A 223 -16.62 -15.77 -15.50
CA GLY A 223 -16.86 -16.72 -14.41
C GLY A 223 -16.55 -16.07 -13.05
N ALA A 224 -15.60 -16.63 -12.30
CA ALA A 224 -15.14 -16.07 -11.03
C ALA A 224 -14.00 -15.04 -11.16
N SER A 225 -13.40 -14.87 -12.35
CA SER A 225 -12.27 -13.94 -12.54
C SER A 225 -12.79 -12.55 -12.95
N THR A 226 -12.54 -11.56 -12.09
CA THR A 226 -12.86 -10.14 -12.34
C THR A 226 -11.64 -9.37 -12.83
N CYS A 227 -11.88 -8.37 -13.68
CA CYS A 227 -10.83 -7.45 -14.10
C CYS A 227 -10.45 -6.49 -12.97
N PRO A 228 -9.17 -6.09 -12.87
CA PRO A 228 -8.75 -5.08 -11.90
C PRO A 228 -9.51 -3.76 -12.09
N ALA A 229 -9.55 -2.93 -11.06
CA ALA A 229 -10.14 -1.60 -11.16
C ALA A 229 -9.53 -0.79 -12.32
N GLY A 230 -10.34 0.02 -12.99
CA GLY A 230 -9.93 0.76 -14.19
C GLY A 230 -9.87 -0.08 -15.48
N SER A 231 -10.33 -1.33 -15.44
CA SER A 231 -10.40 -2.19 -16.62
C SER A 231 -11.73 -2.94 -16.71
N ALA A 232 -12.12 -3.31 -17.93
CA ALA A 232 -13.37 -3.99 -18.24
C ALA A 232 -13.09 -5.32 -18.96
N CYS A 233 -13.97 -6.30 -18.72
CA CYS A 233 -13.85 -7.62 -19.33
C CYS A 233 -14.46 -7.60 -20.74
N THR A 234 -13.64 -7.75 -21.77
CA THR A 234 -14.08 -7.78 -23.17
C THR A 234 -13.89 -9.16 -23.81
N GLY A 235 -14.78 -9.49 -24.75
CA GLY A 235 -14.69 -10.70 -25.55
C GLY A 235 -13.84 -10.49 -26.80
N TYR A 236 -13.09 -11.52 -27.17
CA TYR A 236 -12.39 -11.65 -28.44
C TYR A 236 -12.84 -12.95 -29.10
N MET A 237 -13.20 -12.86 -30.37
CA MET A 237 -13.49 -14.03 -31.18
C MET A 237 -12.20 -14.59 -31.77
N ILE A 238 -11.84 -15.82 -31.39
CA ILE A 238 -10.72 -16.57 -31.94
C ILE A 238 -11.29 -17.77 -32.69
N GLY A 239 -11.52 -17.61 -34.00
CA GLY A 239 -12.22 -18.61 -34.81
C GLY A 239 -13.66 -18.81 -34.30
N THR A 240 -13.98 -20.01 -33.85
CA THR A 240 -15.30 -20.35 -33.25
C THR A 240 -15.33 -20.23 -31.73
N SER A 241 -14.21 -19.93 -31.08
CA SER A 241 -14.10 -19.83 -29.63
C SER A 241 -14.11 -18.37 -29.19
N SER A 242 -14.84 -18.04 -28.13
CA SER A 242 -14.74 -16.73 -27.48
C SER A 242 -13.75 -16.81 -26.31
N THR A 243 -12.74 -15.95 -26.33
CA THR A 243 -11.84 -15.72 -25.18
C THR A 243 -12.16 -14.36 -24.59
N ARG A 244 -12.11 -14.22 -23.27
CA ARG A 244 -12.39 -12.95 -22.60
C ARG A 244 -11.16 -12.46 -21.86
N MET A 245 -10.78 -11.20 -22.06
CA MET A 245 -9.61 -10.59 -21.44
C MET A 245 -9.94 -9.21 -20.88
N CYS A 246 -9.13 -8.72 -19.95
CA CYS A 246 -9.25 -7.38 -19.41
C CYS A 246 -8.68 -6.32 -20.35
N ALA A 247 -9.43 -5.27 -20.63
CA ALA A 247 -8.96 -4.09 -21.36
C ALA A 247 -9.05 -2.85 -20.46
N VAL A 248 -8.07 -1.96 -20.54
CA VAL A 248 -8.11 -0.65 -19.86
C VAL A 248 -9.36 0.10 -20.29
N ALA A 249 -10.14 0.59 -19.33
CA ALA A 249 -11.31 1.41 -19.62
C ALA A 249 -10.87 2.80 -20.13
N CYS A 250 -11.65 3.37 -21.05
CA CYS A 250 -11.38 4.68 -21.63
C CYS A 250 -12.68 5.42 -21.93
N GLU A 251 -12.60 6.75 -22.04
CA GLU A 251 -13.69 7.60 -22.53
C GLU A 251 -13.41 8.10 -23.95
N SER A 252 -12.13 8.30 -24.27
CA SER A 252 -11.63 8.86 -25.52
C SER A 252 -10.30 8.22 -25.94
N ASP A 253 -9.91 8.40 -27.21
CA ASP A 253 -8.65 7.85 -27.73
C ASP A 253 -7.41 8.40 -27.01
N SER A 254 -7.48 9.60 -26.41
CA SER A 254 -6.38 10.17 -25.63
C SER A 254 -6.10 9.46 -24.31
N ASP A 255 -7.05 8.65 -23.83
CA ASP A 255 -6.86 7.83 -22.63
C ASP A 255 -6.04 6.56 -22.94
N CYS A 256 -5.85 6.27 -24.23
CA CYS A 256 -5.17 5.08 -24.70
C CYS A 256 -3.71 5.36 -25.08
N ARG A 257 -2.87 4.34 -24.89
CA ARG A 257 -1.48 4.37 -25.36
C ARG A 257 -1.43 4.52 -26.88
N GLY A 258 -0.39 5.15 -27.40
CA GLY A 258 -0.19 5.28 -28.85
C GLY A 258 -0.27 3.93 -29.58
N GLY A 259 -1.02 3.89 -30.69
CA GLY A 259 -1.34 2.66 -31.42
C GLY A 259 -2.60 1.94 -30.93
N TYR A 260 -3.35 2.55 -30.01
CA TYR A 260 -4.63 2.06 -29.50
C TYR A 260 -5.68 3.17 -29.59
N THR A 261 -6.95 2.78 -29.70
CA THR A 261 -8.13 3.64 -29.76
C THR A 261 -9.16 3.16 -28.76
N CYS A 262 -10.03 4.07 -28.34
CA CYS A 262 -11.06 3.80 -27.36
C CYS A 262 -12.30 3.22 -28.04
N GLN A 263 -12.42 1.90 -28.05
CA GLN A 263 -13.45 1.18 -28.79
C GLN A 263 -14.55 0.62 -27.86
N PRO A 264 -15.82 0.54 -28.31
CA PRO A 264 -16.88 -0.14 -27.56
C PRO A 264 -16.54 -1.61 -27.30
N LEU A 265 -16.81 -2.12 -26.10
CA LEU A 265 -16.61 -3.53 -25.75
C LEU A 265 -17.93 -4.31 -25.88
N GLU A 266 -17.90 -5.50 -26.46
CA GLU A 266 -19.10 -6.25 -26.91
C GLU A 266 -20.13 -6.62 -25.81
N GLN A 267 -19.83 -6.49 -24.51
CA GLN A 267 -20.62 -7.15 -23.45
C GLN A 267 -21.03 -6.30 -22.25
N ALA A 268 -20.94 -4.98 -22.32
CA ALA A 268 -21.57 -4.18 -21.29
C ALA A 268 -22.21 -2.95 -21.92
N GLU A 269 -23.29 -2.48 -21.33
CA GLU A 269 -24.19 -1.51 -21.97
C GLU A 269 -23.54 -0.14 -22.22
N SER A 270 -22.27 0.10 -21.87
CA SER A 270 -21.47 1.28 -22.29
C SER A 270 -19.94 1.31 -21.96
N PRO A 271 -19.21 0.30 -21.46
CA PRO A 271 -17.77 0.47 -21.26
C PRO A 271 -17.03 0.36 -22.59
N ARG A 272 -16.17 1.34 -22.82
CA ARG A 272 -15.18 1.33 -23.90
C ARG A 272 -13.84 0.91 -23.31
N GLY A 273 -12.99 0.31 -24.14
CA GLY A 273 -11.64 -0.05 -23.74
C GLY A 273 -10.61 0.27 -24.80
N CYS A 274 -9.36 0.39 -24.35
CA CYS A 274 -8.23 0.66 -25.23
C CYS A 274 -7.84 -0.59 -26.01
N MET A 275 -8.07 -0.52 -27.32
CA MET A 275 -7.92 -1.60 -28.28
C MET A 275 -7.06 -1.13 -29.46
N PRO A 276 -6.20 -1.99 -30.03
CA PRO A 276 -5.42 -1.64 -31.22
C PRO A 276 -6.31 -1.42 -32.46
#